data_AF-A0A524F864-F1
#
_entry.id   AF-A0A524F864-F1
#
_cell.length_a   1.000
_cell.length_b   1.000
_cell.length_c   1.000
_cell.angle_alpha   90.00
_cell.angle_beta   90.00
_cell.angle_gamma   90.00
#
_symmetry.space_group_name_H-M   'P 1'
#
loop_
_entity.id
_entity.type
_entity.pdbx_description
1 polymer ?
#
loop_
_entity_poly.entity_id
_entity_poly.type
_entity_poly.pdbx_seq_one_letter_code
_entity_poly.pdbx_strand_id
1 'polypeptide(L)'
;MNREKLKAITTYLKCMKPILLSHHPECEKFEKNHTINIGKYRFCIGCYVGYPSALIGIFVILFLNLVEIFNSFCFLITSLVLISTFVLSPLNLTRIKAIKIIQKFLIGLGAAFLFWYIFTLQNPFFLNFFYFILVFGFLIILLNVYHGYSFHKICKKCEYSMDWNNCPGFKKINECLEKHNLNFTFSTPEKIE
;
A
#
# COMPACT_ATOMS: atom_id res chain seq x y z
N MET A 1 -6.51 -23.21 -22.05
CA MET A 1 -5.55 -23.30 -20.93
C MET A 1 -5.76 -24.63 -20.20
N ASN A 2 -4.72 -25.43 -19.99
CA ASN A 2 -4.84 -26.79 -19.42
C ASN A 2 -5.28 -26.76 -17.95
N ARG A 3 -6.17 -27.68 -17.53
CA ARG A 3 -6.78 -27.76 -16.18
C ARG A 3 -5.71 -27.89 -15.08
N GLU A 4 -4.60 -28.55 -15.39
CA GLU A 4 -3.46 -28.70 -14.49
C GLU A 4 -2.70 -27.37 -14.27
N LYS A 5 -2.48 -26.60 -15.34
CA LYS A 5 -1.87 -25.26 -15.24
C LYS A 5 -2.74 -24.32 -14.41
N LEU A 6 -4.06 -24.40 -14.56
CA LEU A 6 -5.00 -23.61 -13.77
C LEU A 6 -4.89 -23.94 -12.27
N LYS A 7 -4.84 -25.24 -11.93
CA LYS A 7 -4.63 -25.69 -10.54
C LYS A 7 -3.32 -25.17 -9.97
N ALA A 8 -2.21 -25.32 -10.71
CA ALA A 8 -0.89 -24.84 -10.29
C ALA A 8 -0.90 -23.32 -9.99
N ILE A 9 -1.48 -22.51 -10.89
CA ILE A 9 -1.63 -21.06 -10.69
C ILE A 9 -2.47 -20.75 -9.44
N THR A 10 -3.61 -21.43 -9.25
CA THR A 10 -4.45 -21.18 -8.07
C THR A 10 -3.76 -21.55 -6.76
N THR A 11 -2.97 -22.63 -6.76
CA THR A 11 -2.17 -23.04 -5.60
C THR A 11 -1.05 -22.06 -5.32
N TYR A 12 -0.34 -21.61 -6.36
CA TYR A 12 0.68 -20.57 -6.23
C TYR A 12 0.11 -19.30 -5.60
N LEU A 13 -1.02 -18.78 -6.12
CA LEU A 13 -1.70 -17.60 -5.57
C LEU A 13 -2.12 -17.80 -4.10
N LYS A 14 -2.54 -19.01 -3.71
CA LYS A 14 -2.85 -19.34 -2.32
C LYS A 14 -1.61 -19.27 -1.43
N CYS A 15 -0.48 -19.83 -1.87
CA CYS A 15 0.78 -19.73 -1.13
C CYS A 15 1.28 -18.28 -1.03
N MET A 16 1.06 -17.45 -2.05
CA MET A 16 1.44 -16.03 -2.09
C MET A 16 0.51 -15.09 -1.31
N LYS A 17 -0.65 -15.59 -0.85
CA LYS A 17 -1.65 -14.79 -0.11
C LYS A 17 -1.07 -13.96 1.05
N PRO A 18 -0.10 -14.46 1.86
CA PRO A 18 0.47 -13.66 2.94
C PRO A 18 1.23 -12.42 2.44
N ILE A 19 1.97 -12.50 1.33
CA ILE A 19 2.65 -11.34 0.71
C ILE A 19 1.63 -10.33 0.20
N LEU A 20 0.54 -10.80 -0.40
CA LEU A 20 -0.51 -9.91 -0.95
C LEU A 20 -1.19 -9.06 0.13
N LEU A 21 -1.33 -9.59 1.35
CA LEU A 21 -2.02 -8.91 2.46
C LEU A 21 -1.07 -8.09 3.34
N SER A 22 0.13 -8.61 3.53
CA SER A 22 1.21 -7.98 4.28
C SER A 22 2.47 -8.21 3.48
N HIS A 23 2.89 -7.19 2.74
CA HIS A 23 4.06 -7.20 1.84
C HIS A 23 5.32 -7.86 2.45
N HIS A 24 5.42 -7.92 3.79
CA HIS A 24 6.30 -8.82 4.53
C HIS A 24 5.47 -9.70 5.48
N PRO A 25 5.27 -10.98 5.14
CA PRO A 25 4.74 -11.93 6.10
C PRO A 25 5.79 -12.14 7.19
N GLU A 26 5.36 -12.01 8.45
CA GLU A 26 6.00 -12.63 9.61
C GLU A 26 7.49 -12.31 9.87
N CYS A 27 7.98 -11.13 9.45
CA CYS A 27 9.33 -10.70 9.79
C CYS A 27 9.33 -9.79 11.04
N GLU A 28 9.96 -10.25 12.12
CA GLU A 28 10.05 -9.52 13.39
C GLU A 28 10.65 -8.11 13.25
N LYS A 29 11.53 -7.91 12.27
CA LYS A 29 12.14 -6.60 11.96
C LYS A 29 11.12 -5.56 11.47
N PHE A 30 9.96 -6.00 10.96
CA PHE A 30 8.87 -5.15 10.46
C PHE A 30 7.59 -5.24 11.32
N GLU A 31 7.47 -6.25 12.18
CA GLU A 31 6.20 -6.70 12.78
C GLU A 31 5.50 -5.71 13.72
N LYS A 32 6.24 -4.87 14.47
CA LYS A 32 5.61 -4.23 15.64
C LYS A 32 4.61 -3.12 15.31
N ASN A 33 4.80 -2.37 14.21
CA ASN A 33 4.03 -1.14 13.97
C ASN A 33 3.41 -1.00 12.58
N HIS A 34 3.47 -2.02 11.71
CA HIS A 34 3.02 -1.91 10.31
C HIS A 34 1.78 -2.73 9.97
N THR A 35 1.33 -3.59 10.88
CA THR A 35 0.21 -4.51 10.66
C THR A 35 -0.89 -4.38 11.71
N ILE A 36 -2.12 -4.71 11.30
CA ILE A 36 -3.26 -4.97 12.17
C ILE A 36 -3.61 -6.45 12.03
N ASN A 37 -3.78 -7.12 13.15
CA ASN A 37 -4.16 -8.53 13.19
C ASN A 37 -5.67 -8.60 13.43
N ILE A 38 -6.41 -9.23 12.52
CA ILE A 38 -7.85 -9.52 12.66
C ILE A 38 -8.01 -11.03 12.53
N GLY A 39 -8.20 -11.71 13.67
CA GLY A 39 -8.18 -13.17 13.74
C GLY A 39 -6.85 -13.74 13.24
N LYS A 40 -6.91 -14.63 12.23
CA LYS A 40 -5.74 -15.27 11.61
C LYS A 40 -5.08 -14.46 10.50
N TYR A 41 -5.64 -13.30 10.12
CA TYR A 41 -5.15 -12.50 9.01
C TYR A 41 -4.38 -11.28 9.50
N ARG A 42 -3.29 -10.96 8.79
CA ARG A 42 -2.47 -9.78 9.04
C ARG A 42 -2.65 -8.81 7.88
N PHE A 43 -3.06 -7.59 8.18
CA PHE A 43 -3.33 -6.55 7.20
C PHE A 43 -2.32 -5.43 7.33
N CYS A 44 -1.74 -4.97 6.21
CA CYS A 44 -0.91 -3.78 6.18
C CYS A 44 -1.75 -2.54 6.55
N ILE A 45 -1.34 -1.79 7.58
CA ILE A 45 -2.02 -0.54 7.99
C ILE A 45 -2.10 0.43 6.81
N GLY A 46 -1.04 0.52 6.00
CA GLY A 46 -0.99 1.43 4.85
C GLY A 46 -2.11 1.16 3.85
N CYS A 47 -2.22 -0.08 3.37
CA CYS A 47 -3.19 -0.44 2.34
C CYS A 47 -4.61 -0.59 2.89
N TYR A 48 -4.74 -1.23 4.06
CA TYR A 48 -6.03 -1.56 4.65
C TYR A 48 -6.73 -0.37 5.31
N VAL A 49 -6.00 0.69 5.66
CA VAL A 49 -6.60 1.95 6.11
C VAL A 49 -6.68 2.96 4.96
N GLY A 50 -5.63 3.07 4.15
CA GLY A 50 -5.54 4.06 3.07
C GLY A 50 -6.60 3.87 1.97
N TYR A 51 -6.77 2.66 1.44
CA TYR A 51 -7.75 2.46 0.36
C TYR A 51 -9.20 2.60 0.82
N PRO A 52 -9.63 1.98 1.94
CA PRO A 52 -10.99 2.16 2.42
C PRO A 52 -11.30 3.61 2.82
N SER A 53 -10.33 4.34 3.40
CA SER A 53 -10.55 5.76 3.73
C SER A 53 -10.74 6.64 2.50
N ALA A 54 -10.03 6.39 1.39
CA ALA A 54 -10.29 7.08 0.13
C ALA A 54 -11.72 6.79 -0.40
N LEU A 55 -12.16 5.53 -0.37
CA LEU A 55 -13.53 5.17 -0.76
C LEU A 55 -14.58 5.81 0.13
N ILE A 56 -14.36 5.83 1.45
CA ILE A 56 -15.22 6.54 2.42
C ILE A 56 -15.26 8.03 2.09
N GLY A 57 -14.13 8.65 1.76
CA GLY A 57 -14.07 10.06 1.38
C GLY A 57 -14.93 10.37 0.16
N ILE A 58 -14.85 9.54 -0.89
CA ILE A 58 -15.71 9.68 -2.08
C ILE A 58 -17.19 9.53 -1.69
N PHE A 59 -17.53 8.52 -0.88
CA PHE A 59 -18.90 8.31 -0.42
C PHE A 59 -19.43 9.49 0.40
N VAL A 60 -18.62 10.07 1.28
CA VAL A 60 -18.98 11.25 2.08
C VAL A 60 -19.23 12.47 1.20
N ILE A 61 -18.37 12.71 0.19
CA ILE A 61 -18.55 13.81 -0.76
C ILE A 61 -19.90 13.68 -1.49
N LEU A 62 -20.22 12.48 -1.97
CA LEU A 62 -21.45 12.18 -2.69
C LEU A 62 -22.69 12.24 -1.80
N PHE A 63 -22.67 11.56 -0.65
CA PHE A 63 -23.82 11.41 0.22
C PHE A 63 -24.24 12.72 0.89
N LEU A 64 -23.27 13.56 1.28
CA LEU A 64 -23.54 14.88 1.85
C LEU A 64 -23.64 15.98 0.79
N ASN A 65 -23.54 15.61 -0.49
CA ASN A 65 -23.53 16.53 -1.63
C ASN A 65 -22.59 17.74 -1.43
N LEU A 66 -21.37 17.48 -0.93
CA LEU A 66 -20.43 18.54 -0.55
C LEU A 66 -20.05 19.45 -1.71
N VAL A 67 -20.27 18.98 -2.95
CA VAL A 67 -19.97 19.71 -4.19
C VAL A 67 -20.87 20.92 -4.37
N GLU A 68 -22.10 20.87 -3.88
CA GLU A 68 -23.04 22.02 -3.92
C GLU A 68 -22.78 23.01 -2.79
N ILE A 69 -22.22 22.53 -1.68
CA ILE A 69 -22.00 23.33 -0.46
C ILE A 69 -20.67 24.08 -0.52
N PHE A 70 -19.62 23.45 -1.05
CA PHE A 70 -18.26 23.98 -1.02
C PHE A 70 -17.71 24.27 -2.42
N ASN A 71 -16.93 25.35 -2.51
CA ASN A 71 -16.18 25.67 -3.74
C ASN A 71 -15.15 24.56 -4.03
N SER A 72 -14.94 24.23 -5.31
CA SER A 72 -13.88 23.32 -5.77
C SER A 72 -12.51 23.59 -5.12
N PHE A 73 -12.16 24.86 -4.91
CA PHE A 73 -10.91 25.23 -4.25
C PHE A 73 -10.82 24.75 -2.80
N CYS A 74 -11.94 24.66 -2.07
CA CYS A 74 -11.98 24.10 -0.73
C CYS A 74 -11.52 22.63 -0.74
N PHE A 75 -11.93 21.84 -1.74
CA PHE A 75 -11.47 20.45 -1.87
C PHE A 75 -9.96 20.35 -2.06
N LEU A 76 -9.35 21.23 -2.86
CA LEU A 76 -7.89 21.28 -3.02
C LEU A 76 -7.20 21.59 -1.70
N ILE A 77 -7.62 22.65 -0.99
CA ILE A 77 -7.01 23.06 0.27
C ILE A 77 -7.16 21.96 1.33
N THR A 78 -8.36 21.40 1.51
CA THR A 78 -8.61 20.30 2.43
C THR A 78 -7.75 19.08 2.09
N SER A 79 -7.64 18.73 0.80
CA SER A 79 -6.75 17.68 0.33
C SER A 79 -5.31 17.91 0.77
N LEU A 80 -4.75 19.09 0.49
CA LEU A 80 -3.36 19.41 0.82
C LEU A 80 -3.11 19.34 2.34
N VAL A 81 -4.03 19.88 3.15
CA VAL A 81 -3.95 19.81 4.62
C VAL A 81 -3.95 18.35 5.09
N LEU A 82 -4.86 17.52 4.59
CA LEU A 82 -4.97 16.12 4.99
C LEU A 82 -3.76 15.28 4.53
N ILE A 83 -3.29 15.46 3.29
CA ILE A 83 -2.10 14.78 2.75
C ILE A 83 -0.83 15.21 3.48
N SER A 84 -0.74 16.47 3.93
CA SER A 84 0.42 16.99 4.66
C SER A 84 0.74 16.23 5.95
N THR A 85 -0.25 15.50 6.50
CA THR A 85 -0.02 14.59 7.63
C THR A 85 1.02 13.51 7.31
N PHE A 86 1.38 13.28 6.04
CA PHE A 86 2.53 12.46 5.64
C PHE A 86 3.84 12.86 6.35
N VAL A 87 4.02 14.15 6.68
CA VAL A 87 5.19 14.68 7.42
C VAL A 87 5.36 14.04 8.80
N LEU A 88 4.30 13.49 9.40
CA LEU A 88 4.39 12.74 10.66
C LEU A 88 5.26 11.48 10.53
N SER A 89 5.40 10.92 9.33
CA SER A 89 6.22 9.73 9.06
C SER A 89 7.72 9.99 9.25
N PRO A 90 8.35 10.94 8.54
CA PRO A 90 9.77 11.26 8.74
C PRO A 90 10.08 11.81 10.15
N LEU A 91 9.12 12.46 10.82
CA LEU A 91 9.27 12.93 12.21
C LEU A 91 9.22 11.81 13.26
N ASN A 92 9.10 10.54 12.85
CA ASN A 92 9.00 9.38 13.74
C ASN A 92 7.79 9.37 14.71
N LEU A 93 6.83 10.27 14.54
CA LEU A 93 5.59 10.33 15.34
C LEU A 93 4.69 9.12 15.08
N THR A 94 4.81 8.52 13.89
CA THR A 94 4.08 7.31 13.47
C THR A 94 4.59 6.02 14.13
N ARG A 95 5.52 6.11 15.09
CA ARG A 95 5.86 4.99 15.99
C ARG A 95 4.65 4.57 16.83
N ILE A 96 3.77 5.51 17.16
CA ILE A 96 2.51 5.22 17.84
C ILE A 96 1.51 4.71 16.80
N LYS A 97 1.03 3.47 16.98
CA LYS A 97 0.15 2.78 16.02
C LYS A 97 -1.14 3.57 15.73
N ALA A 98 -1.75 4.19 16.74
CA ALA A 98 -2.93 5.04 16.56
C ALA A 98 -2.65 6.23 15.65
N ILE A 99 -1.54 6.95 15.87
CA ILE A 99 -1.13 8.08 15.01
C ILE A 99 -0.92 7.61 13.57
N LYS A 100 -0.29 6.45 13.36
CA LYS A 100 -0.11 5.88 12.01
C LYS A 100 -1.45 5.56 11.33
N ILE A 101 -2.41 4.98 12.06
CA ILE A 101 -3.74 4.67 11.53
C ILE A 101 -4.46 5.98 11.14
N ILE A 102 -4.51 6.95 12.05
CA ILE A 102 -5.13 8.26 11.81
C ILE A 102 -4.48 8.93 10.60
N GLN A 103 -3.14 8.98 10.55
CA GLN A 103 -2.41 9.54 9.41
C GLN A 103 -2.80 8.86 8.09
N LYS A 104 -2.83 7.53 8.03
CA LYS A 104 -3.19 6.82 6.80
C LYS A 104 -4.65 7.06 6.40
N PHE A 105 -5.55 7.19 7.38
CA PHE A 105 -6.94 7.57 7.15
C PHE A 105 -7.07 8.99 6.57
N LEU A 106 -6.37 9.97 7.17
CA LEU A 106 -6.36 11.34 6.68
C LEU A 106 -5.75 11.45 5.28
N ILE A 107 -4.65 10.75 5.01
CA ILE A 107 -4.05 10.72 3.66
C ILE A 107 -5.04 10.16 2.63
N GLY A 108 -5.76 9.07 2.95
CA GLY A 108 -6.75 8.50 2.04
C GLY A 108 -7.93 9.43 1.79
N LEU A 109 -8.46 10.09 2.83
CA LEU A 109 -9.47 11.15 2.68
C LEU A 109 -8.95 12.30 1.83
N GLY A 110 -7.73 12.78 2.08
CA GLY A 110 -7.10 13.84 1.31
C GLY A 110 -6.96 13.49 -0.17
N ALA A 111 -6.58 12.23 -0.47
CA ALA A 111 -6.55 11.74 -1.85
C ALA A 111 -7.94 11.75 -2.51
N ALA A 112 -9.00 11.37 -1.79
CA ALA A 112 -10.36 11.46 -2.30
C ALA A 112 -10.75 12.90 -2.68
N PHE A 113 -10.48 13.86 -1.79
CA PHE A 113 -10.72 15.27 -2.08
C PHE A 113 -9.86 15.80 -3.24
N LEU A 114 -8.60 15.36 -3.35
CA LEU A 114 -7.72 15.74 -4.46
C LEU A 114 -8.27 15.28 -5.79
N PHE A 115 -8.65 14.00 -5.88
CA PHE A 115 -9.17 13.43 -7.11
C PHE A 115 -10.51 14.05 -7.47
N TRP A 116 -11.36 14.32 -6.47
CA TRP A 116 -12.60 15.04 -6.70
C TRP A 116 -12.35 16.43 -7.27
N TYR A 117 -11.43 17.21 -6.68
CA TYR A 117 -11.03 18.52 -7.21
C TYR A 117 -10.58 18.45 -8.67
N ILE A 118 -9.80 17.44 -9.05
CA ILE A 118 -9.35 17.27 -10.44
C ILE A 118 -10.56 17.11 -11.38
N PHE A 119 -11.58 16.35 -10.97
CA PHE A 119 -12.78 16.15 -11.79
C PHE A 119 -13.73 17.35 -11.81
N THR A 120 -13.64 18.29 -10.87
CA THR A 120 -14.45 19.52 -10.86
C THR A 120 -13.83 20.68 -11.65
N LEU A 121 -12.63 20.51 -12.21
CA LEU A 121 -12.03 21.50 -13.11
C LEU A 121 -12.88 21.68 -14.38
N GLN A 122 -12.99 22.92 -14.86
CA GLN A 122 -13.74 23.31 -16.07
C GLN A 122 -13.05 22.89 -17.38
N ASN A 123 -12.61 21.64 -17.46
CA ASN A 123 -12.01 21.05 -18.65
C ASN A 123 -12.87 19.88 -19.17
N PRO A 124 -12.64 19.42 -20.40
CA PRO A 124 -13.22 18.17 -20.88
C PRO A 124 -12.84 16.98 -19.98
N PHE A 125 -13.75 16.02 -19.83
CA PHE A 125 -13.57 14.83 -18.99
C PHE A 125 -12.25 14.10 -19.25
N PHE A 126 -11.87 13.92 -20.53
CA PHE A 126 -10.62 13.24 -20.90
C PHE A 126 -9.38 13.94 -20.37
N LEU A 127 -9.37 15.28 -20.34
CA LEU A 127 -8.23 16.04 -19.81
C LEU A 127 -8.15 15.94 -18.29
N ASN A 128 -9.28 16.00 -17.59
CA ASN A 128 -9.34 15.76 -16.13
C ASN A 128 -8.91 14.33 -15.80
N PHE A 129 -9.31 13.34 -16.58
CA PHE A 129 -8.88 11.95 -16.41
C PHE A 129 -7.37 11.79 -16.63
N PHE A 130 -6.81 12.48 -17.62
CA PHE A 130 -5.35 12.53 -17.83
C PHE A 130 -4.62 13.15 -16.63
N TYR A 131 -5.10 14.28 -16.10
CA TYR A 131 -4.55 14.88 -14.88
C TYR A 131 -4.66 13.94 -13.68
N PHE A 132 -5.78 13.24 -13.53
CA PHE A 132 -5.94 12.21 -12.50
C PHE A 132 -4.88 11.12 -12.61
N ILE A 133 -4.65 10.57 -13.82
CA ILE A 133 -3.61 9.55 -14.03
C ILE A 133 -2.22 10.09 -13.68
N LEU A 134 -1.89 11.31 -14.11
CA LEU A 134 -0.59 11.91 -13.80
C LEU A 134 -0.38 12.09 -12.28
N VAL A 135 -1.36 12.69 -11.60
CA VAL A 135 -1.28 12.95 -10.16
C VAL A 135 -1.28 11.64 -9.37
N PHE A 136 -2.20 10.72 -9.68
CA PHE A 136 -2.26 9.40 -9.05
C PHE A 136 -0.97 8.61 -9.27
N GLY A 137 -0.47 8.56 -10.51
CA GLY A 137 0.78 7.90 -10.86
C GLY A 137 1.97 8.47 -10.10
N PHE A 138 2.08 9.80 -10.05
CA PHE A 138 3.14 10.49 -9.29
C PHE A 138 3.08 10.16 -7.80
N LEU A 139 1.90 10.22 -7.17
CA LEU A 139 1.72 9.88 -5.75
C LEU A 139 2.11 8.43 -5.47
N ILE A 140 1.67 7.49 -6.32
CA ILE A 140 2.01 6.06 -6.18
C ILE A 140 3.51 5.83 -6.34
N ILE A 141 4.16 6.46 -7.32
CA ILE A 141 5.61 6.36 -7.52
C ILE A 141 6.35 6.88 -6.28
N LEU A 142 6.02 8.07 -5.77
CA LEU A 142 6.65 8.63 -4.59
C LEU A 142 6.50 7.72 -3.36
N LEU A 143 5.28 7.22 -3.11
CA LEU A 143 4.99 6.31 -2.01
C LEU A 143 5.78 5.00 -2.14
N ASN A 144 5.82 4.42 -3.33
CA ASN A 144 6.52 3.17 -3.60
C ASN A 144 8.04 3.32 -3.49
N VAL A 145 8.60 4.43 -3.96
CA VAL A 145 10.04 4.74 -3.80
C VAL A 145 10.39 4.92 -2.33
N TYR A 146 9.60 5.69 -1.58
CA TYR A 146 9.83 5.89 -0.14
C TYR A 146 9.75 4.57 0.64
N HIS A 147 8.70 3.77 0.38
CA HIS A 147 8.53 2.48 1.04
C HIS A 147 9.59 1.46 0.61
N GLY A 148 9.93 1.42 -0.68
CA GLY A 148 10.97 0.56 -1.24
C GLY A 148 12.35 0.87 -0.68
N TYR A 149 12.69 2.15 -0.51
CA TYR A 149 13.95 2.57 0.10
C TYR A 149 14.03 2.19 1.59
N SER A 150 12.96 2.46 2.34
CA SER A 150 12.87 2.07 3.76
C SER A 150 12.99 0.55 3.92
N PHE A 151 12.30 -0.20 3.07
CA PHE A 151 12.36 -1.65 2.99
C PHE A 151 13.80 -2.14 2.72
N HIS A 152 14.42 -1.65 1.65
CA HIS A 152 15.76 -2.04 1.26
C HIS A 152 16.78 -1.75 2.37
N LYS A 153 16.67 -0.60 3.03
CA LYS A 153 17.53 -0.22 4.15
C LYS A 153 17.43 -1.16 5.34
N ILE A 154 16.22 -1.66 5.66
CA ILE A 154 16.01 -2.60 6.76
C ILE A 154 16.55 -3.98 6.38
N CYS A 155 16.21 -4.49 5.19
CA CYS A 155 16.63 -5.82 4.76
C CYS A 155 18.13 -5.94 4.51
N LYS A 156 18.79 -4.90 3.97
CA LYS A 156 20.24 -4.89 3.78
C LYS A 156 21.03 -4.93 5.10
N LYS A 157 20.42 -4.48 6.21
CA LYS A 157 21.02 -4.50 7.55
C LYS A 157 20.65 -5.76 8.36
N CYS A 158 19.83 -6.64 7.79
CA CYS A 158 19.39 -7.86 8.45
C CYS A 158 20.44 -8.96 8.25
N GLU A 159 20.51 -9.93 9.17
CA GLU A 159 21.41 -11.09 9.09
C GLU A 159 21.23 -11.88 7.78
N TYR A 160 20.01 -11.92 7.25
CA TYR A 160 19.69 -12.59 5.98
C TYR A 160 20.03 -11.74 4.75
N SER A 161 20.32 -10.43 4.86
CA SER A 161 20.81 -9.59 3.75
C SER A 161 20.06 -9.72 2.40
N MET A 162 18.72 -9.77 2.43
CA MET A 162 17.84 -10.03 1.25
C MET A 162 17.88 -11.47 0.69
N ASP A 163 18.39 -12.44 1.44
CA ASP A 163 18.19 -13.86 1.19
C ASP A 163 16.77 -14.28 1.60
N TRP A 164 15.86 -14.24 0.64
CA TRP A 164 14.45 -14.55 0.83
C TRP A 164 14.19 -16.05 1.09
N ASN A 165 15.10 -16.93 0.67
CA ASN A 165 14.94 -18.37 0.85
C ASN A 165 15.18 -18.76 2.31
N ASN A 166 16.19 -18.14 2.93
CA ASN A 166 16.55 -18.39 4.32
C ASN A 166 15.87 -17.43 5.31
N CYS A 167 15.14 -16.42 4.83
CA CYS A 167 14.45 -15.45 5.68
C CYS A 167 13.27 -16.10 6.45
N PRO A 168 13.23 -16.02 7.79
CA PRO A 168 12.17 -16.63 8.60
C PRO A 168 10.79 -16.05 8.30
N GLY A 169 10.71 -14.78 7.87
CA GLY A 169 9.43 -14.19 7.43
C GLY A 169 8.83 -14.86 6.20
N PHE A 170 9.65 -15.49 5.36
CA PHE A 170 9.22 -16.18 4.14
C PHE A 170 9.04 -17.68 4.34
N LYS A 171 9.38 -18.22 5.52
CA LYS A 171 9.33 -19.65 5.83
C LYS A 171 7.99 -20.31 5.45
N LYS A 172 6.87 -19.75 5.89
CA LYS A 172 5.52 -20.30 5.57
C LYS A 172 5.21 -20.35 4.08
N ILE A 173 5.76 -19.41 3.31
CA ILE A 173 5.54 -19.34 1.87
C ILE A 173 6.41 -20.39 1.18
N ASN A 174 7.68 -20.47 1.57
CA ASN A 174 8.62 -21.45 1.04
C ASN A 174 8.11 -22.88 1.31
N GLU A 175 7.69 -23.18 2.54
CA GLU A 175 7.09 -24.48 2.91
C GLU A 175 5.82 -24.79 2.10
N CYS A 176 4.97 -23.79 1.82
CA CYS A 176 3.76 -23.97 1.02
C CYS A 176 4.09 -24.30 -0.44
N LEU A 177 5.12 -23.66 -1.00
CA LEU A 177 5.54 -23.84 -2.38
C LEU A 177 6.27 -25.17 -2.57
N GLU A 178 7.20 -25.51 -1.68
CA GLU A 178 7.89 -26.80 -1.66
C GLU A 178 6.90 -27.97 -1.59
N LYS A 179 5.89 -27.88 -0.71
CA LYS A 179 4.83 -28.89 -0.59
C LYS A 179 4.09 -29.17 -1.90
N HIS A 180 4.06 -28.22 -2.84
CA HIS A 180 3.38 -28.36 -4.12
C HIS A 180 4.35 -28.45 -5.31
N ASN A 181 5.65 -28.68 -5.07
CA ASN A 181 6.71 -28.69 -6.09
C ASN A 181 6.70 -27.41 -6.95
N LEU A 182 6.45 -26.26 -6.32
CA LEU A 182 6.49 -24.94 -6.94
C LEU A 182 7.76 -24.22 -6.48
N ASN A 183 8.43 -23.51 -7.39
CA ASN A 183 9.64 -22.76 -7.04
C ASN A 183 9.33 -21.29 -6.72
N PHE A 184 9.95 -20.78 -5.67
CA PHE A 184 9.93 -19.37 -5.32
C PHE A 184 11.13 -18.66 -5.98
N THR A 185 11.00 -18.26 -7.25
CA THR A 185 12.06 -17.49 -7.91
C THR A 185 11.87 -15.99 -7.72
N PHE A 186 12.40 -15.46 -6.62
CA PHE A 186 13.05 -14.15 -6.63
C PHE A 186 14.54 -14.43 -6.67
N SER A 187 15.09 -14.70 -7.86
CA SER A 187 16.55 -14.75 -8.01
C SER A 187 17.12 -13.46 -7.46
N THR A 188 17.91 -13.56 -6.39
CA THR A 188 18.79 -12.48 -5.95
C THR A 188 19.56 -11.99 -7.18
N PRO A 189 19.69 -10.67 -7.41
CA PRO A 189 20.73 -10.23 -8.33
C PRO A 189 22.02 -10.89 -7.85
N GLU A 190 22.63 -11.70 -8.71
CA GLU A 190 23.98 -12.22 -8.46
C GLU A 190 24.81 -11.05 -7.94
N LYS A 191 25.56 -11.29 -6.86
CA LYS A 191 26.58 -10.34 -6.43
C LYS A 191 27.42 -10.04 -7.67
N ILE A 192 27.24 -8.86 -8.24
CA ILE A 192 28.22 -8.29 -9.17
C ILE A 192 29.39 -7.95 -8.26
N GLU A 193 30.31 -8.91 -8.12
CA GLU A 193 31.64 -8.70 -7.56
C GLU A 193 32.45 -7.74 -8.44
#